data_AF-A0A9E1UV37-F1
#
_entry.id   AF-A0A9E1UV37-F1
#
_cell.length_a   1.000
_cell.length_b   1.000
_cell.length_c   1.000
_cell.angle_alpha   90.00
_cell.angle_beta   90.00
_cell.angle_gamma   90.00
#
_symmetry.space_group_name_H-M   'P 1'
#
loop_
_entity.id
_entity.type
_entity.pdbx_description
1 polymer ?
#
loop_
_entity_poly.entity_id
_entity_poly.type
_entity_poly.pdbx_seq_one_letter_code
_entity_poly.pdbx_strand_id
1 'polypeptide(L)'
;MTFRPTQASDVCGAMDELKRLAVEEPERLHDNARDLSLPLLEDGRYMIGRMRDRLAEYEEFRETLRGLLTELDAIQPVSQEPAERGDASLRAWVEAGAPVDAAGVVQVHEAAEDVRTVASDQENRLRRYKELALATHDAFQAARGSRAWLVAEDQKAPLIDRLRRQYQAWLPPEPAGSKALEWLVRDSLHIADAPLSDGQPHVLFSDGGAIPMSKLRWSEELGNFYPAGAEPGPTGERFRGRDSTYHRGPQ
;
A
#
# COMPACT_ATOMS: atom_id res chain seq x y z
N MET A 1 4.54 -2.53 16.90
CA MET A 1 3.11 -2.37 17.26
C MET A 1 2.60 -3.74 17.68
N THR A 2 1.95 -3.87 18.84
CA THR A 2 1.38 -5.15 19.28
C THR A 2 -0.03 -5.25 18.72
N PHE A 3 -0.32 -6.28 17.91
CA PHE A 3 -1.64 -6.48 17.34
C PHE A 3 -2.61 -7.04 18.39
N ARG A 4 -3.83 -6.49 18.43
CA ARG A 4 -4.94 -7.00 19.24
C ARG A 4 -5.83 -7.87 18.34
N PRO A 5 -5.99 -9.17 18.62
CA PRO A 5 -6.95 -10.00 17.91
C PRO A 5 -8.36 -9.40 18.02
N THR A 6 -9.07 -9.34 16.90
CA THR A 6 -10.47 -8.88 16.81
C THR A 6 -11.42 -10.06 16.70
N GLN A 7 -12.68 -9.87 17.11
CA GLN A 7 -13.78 -10.81 17.00
C GLN A 7 -14.52 -10.72 15.66
N ALA A 8 -14.28 -9.67 14.88
CA ALA A 8 -14.74 -9.53 13.51
C ALA A 8 -13.56 -9.29 12.55
N SER A 9 -13.75 -9.66 11.28
CA SER A 9 -12.83 -9.30 10.20
C SER A 9 -12.86 -7.80 9.90
N ASP A 10 -14.01 -7.16 10.06
CA ASP A 10 -14.25 -5.78 9.65
C ASP A 10 -15.18 -5.02 10.62
N VAL A 11 -15.23 -3.70 10.48
CA VAL A 11 -16.03 -2.81 11.35
C VAL A 11 -17.52 -3.07 11.18
N CYS A 12 -17.97 -3.35 9.95
CA CYS A 12 -19.37 -3.60 9.66
C CYS A 12 -19.85 -4.85 10.38
N GLY A 13 -19.12 -5.96 10.30
CA GLY A 13 -19.40 -7.22 10.98
C GLY A 13 -19.49 -7.04 12.50
N ALA A 14 -18.58 -6.26 13.10
CA ALA A 14 -18.67 -5.96 14.53
C ALA A 14 -19.97 -5.20 14.89
N MET A 15 -20.37 -4.23 14.08
CA MET A 15 -21.59 -3.44 14.32
C MET A 15 -22.87 -4.20 13.96
N ASP A 16 -22.81 -5.06 12.96
CA ASP A 16 -23.92 -5.92 12.53
C ASP A 16 -24.23 -6.96 13.61
N GLU A 17 -23.21 -7.56 14.22
CA GLU A 17 -23.40 -8.47 15.36
C GLU A 17 -23.99 -7.75 16.57
N LEU A 18 -23.52 -6.53 16.88
CA LEU A 18 -24.10 -5.73 17.95
C LEU A 18 -25.59 -5.42 17.70
N LYS A 19 -25.95 -5.07 16.47
CA LYS A 19 -27.35 -4.84 16.08
C LYS A 19 -28.18 -6.12 16.15
N ARG A 20 -27.63 -7.23 15.69
CA ARG A 20 -28.28 -8.54 15.75
C ARG A 20 -28.59 -8.92 17.20
N LEU A 21 -27.61 -8.79 18.10
CA LEU A 21 -27.81 -9.02 19.54
C LEU A 21 -28.93 -8.13 20.11
N ALA A 22 -28.97 -6.86 19.72
CA ALA A 22 -29.99 -5.92 20.21
C ALA A 22 -31.40 -6.23 19.71
N VAL A 23 -31.54 -6.79 18.51
CA VAL A 23 -32.86 -7.09 17.91
C VAL A 23 -33.33 -8.50 18.24
N GLU A 24 -32.44 -9.49 18.14
CA GLU A 24 -32.80 -10.91 18.23
C GLU A 24 -32.61 -11.49 19.62
N GLU A 25 -31.68 -10.94 20.40
CA GLU A 25 -31.36 -11.43 21.74
C GLU A 25 -31.36 -10.30 22.80
N PRO A 26 -32.40 -9.44 22.84
CA PRO A 26 -32.41 -8.24 23.66
C PRO A 26 -32.28 -8.53 25.16
N GLU A 27 -32.85 -9.63 25.65
CA GLU A 27 -32.74 -10.04 27.05
C GLU A 27 -31.31 -10.46 27.40
N ARG A 28 -30.66 -11.26 26.54
CA ARG A 28 -29.26 -11.67 26.72
C ARG A 28 -28.32 -10.46 26.67
N LEU A 29 -28.58 -9.54 25.74
CA LEU A 29 -27.84 -8.30 25.65
C LEU A 29 -28.06 -7.43 26.89
N HIS A 30 -29.27 -7.38 27.45
CA HIS A 30 -29.54 -6.63 28.68
C HIS A 30 -28.77 -7.22 29.88
N ASP A 31 -28.83 -8.54 30.04
CA ASP A 31 -28.24 -9.25 31.18
C ASP A 31 -26.70 -9.25 31.13
N ASN A 32 -26.10 -9.23 29.93
CA ASN A 32 -24.65 -9.20 29.76
C ASN A 32 -24.17 -8.16 28.74
N ALA A 33 -24.68 -6.94 28.84
CA ALA A 33 -24.38 -5.86 27.90
C ALA A 33 -22.88 -5.59 27.79
N ARG A 34 -22.18 -5.64 28.93
CA ARG A 34 -20.77 -5.31 29.03
C ARG A 34 -19.91 -6.31 28.25
N ASP A 35 -20.06 -7.59 28.51
CA ASP A 35 -19.18 -8.61 27.90
C ASP A 35 -19.52 -8.86 26.44
N LEU A 36 -20.77 -8.60 26.01
CA LEU A 36 -21.20 -8.77 24.63
C LEU A 36 -20.92 -7.53 23.76
N SER A 37 -21.10 -6.31 24.30
CA SER A 37 -20.99 -5.09 23.49
C SER A 37 -19.60 -4.47 23.51
N LEU A 38 -18.92 -4.44 24.67
CA LEU A 38 -17.63 -3.75 24.77
C LEU A 38 -16.56 -4.34 23.82
N PRO A 39 -16.41 -5.68 23.69
CA PRO A 39 -15.42 -6.22 22.76
C PRO A 39 -15.66 -5.77 21.31
N LEU A 40 -16.92 -5.78 20.85
CA LEU A 40 -17.30 -5.34 19.49
C LEU A 40 -17.05 -3.83 19.27
N LEU A 41 -17.34 -3.01 20.27
CA LEU A 41 -17.07 -1.56 20.23
C LEU A 41 -15.57 -1.25 20.25
N GLU A 42 -14.80 -1.98 21.07
CA GLU A 42 -13.35 -1.87 21.12
C GLU A 42 -12.71 -2.31 19.80
N ASP A 43 -13.22 -3.38 19.18
CA ASP A 43 -12.82 -3.84 17.86
C ASP A 43 -13.08 -2.78 16.80
N GLY A 44 -14.30 -2.24 16.74
CA GLY A 44 -14.64 -1.16 15.81
C GLY A 44 -13.71 0.05 15.98
N ARG A 45 -13.43 0.46 17.22
CA ARG A 45 -12.49 1.55 17.51
C ARG A 45 -11.06 1.22 17.08
N TYR A 46 -10.59 0.00 17.33
CA TYR A 46 -9.26 -0.46 16.95
C TYR A 46 -9.08 -0.46 15.42
N MET A 47 -10.05 -1.02 14.69
CA MET A 47 -10.06 -1.09 13.24
C MET A 47 -10.10 0.31 12.60
N ILE A 48 -10.96 1.21 13.10
CA ILE A 48 -11.00 2.62 12.66
C ILE A 48 -9.66 3.31 12.90
N GLY A 49 -9.03 3.08 14.07
CA GLY A 49 -7.71 3.60 14.38
C GLY A 49 -6.67 3.16 13.34
N ARG A 50 -6.66 1.87 12.98
CA ARG A 50 -5.75 1.34 11.95
C ARG A 50 -6.00 1.91 10.55
N MET A 51 -7.27 2.06 10.16
CA MET A 51 -7.61 2.71 8.89
C MET A 51 -7.14 4.17 8.86
N ARG A 52 -7.33 4.91 9.96
CA ARG A 52 -6.82 6.28 10.09
C ARG A 52 -5.30 6.32 9.98
N ASP A 53 -4.59 5.43 10.66
CA ASP A 53 -3.13 5.38 10.59
C ASP A 53 -2.67 5.08 9.15
N ARG A 54 -3.40 4.20 8.43
CA ARG A 54 -3.13 3.93 7.02
C ARG A 54 -3.43 5.11 6.09
N LEU A 55 -4.49 5.87 6.36
CA LEU A 55 -4.77 7.09 5.62
C LEU A 55 -3.63 8.11 5.79
N ALA A 56 -3.10 8.24 7.00
CA ALA A 56 -1.97 9.12 7.26
C ALA A 56 -0.72 8.74 6.44
N GLU A 57 -0.43 7.43 6.28
CA GLU A 57 0.68 6.98 5.41
C GLU A 57 0.47 7.40 3.94
N TYR A 58 -0.75 7.33 3.42
CA TYR A 58 -1.05 7.76 2.05
C TYR A 58 -1.03 9.27 1.89
N GLU A 59 -1.43 10.02 2.93
CA GLU A 59 -1.31 11.47 2.97
C GLU A 59 0.16 11.89 2.97
N GLU A 60 1.01 11.22 3.75
CA GLU A 60 2.46 11.44 3.73
C GLU A 60 3.06 11.16 2.36
N PHE A 61 2.72 10.02 1.75
CA PHE A 61 3.13 9.70 0.37
C PHE A 61 2.72 10.77 -0.63
N ARG A 62 1.49 11.30 -0.53
CA ARG A 62 1.00 12.39 -1.37
C ARG A 62 1.86 13.65 -1.21
N GLU A 63 2.21 14.03 0.01
CA GLU A 63 3.06 15.19 0.24
C GLU A 63 4.49 14.96 -0.28
N THR A 64 5.06 13.76 -0.11
CA THR A 64 6.36 13.40 -0.70
C THR A 64 6.34 13.55 -2.23
N LEU A 65 5.31 13.04 -2.91
CA LEU A 65 5.17 13.17 -4.36
C LEU A 65 5.09 14.64 -4.81
N ARG A 66 4.39 15.50 -4.05
CA ARG A 66 4.31 16.93 -4.37
C ARG A 66 5.68 17.62 -4.28
N GLY A 67 6.49 17.26 -3.28
CA GLY A 67 7.86 17.75 -3.16
C GLY A 67 8.72 17.33 -4.35
N LEU A 68 8.68 16.04 -4.71
CA LEU A 68 9.42 15.50 -5.86
C LEU A 68 8.98 16.12 -7.19
N LEU A 69 7.67 16.36 -7.37
CA LEU A 69 7.15 17.05 -8.56
C LEU A 69 7.65 18.50 -8.64
N THR A 70 7.68 19.20 -7.51
CA THR A 70 8.23 20.56 -7.44
C THR A 70 9.71 20.58 -7.85
N GLU A 71 10.49 19.59 -7.41
CA GLU A 71 11.90 19.44 -7.81
C GLU A 71 12.06 19.10 -9.30
N LEU A 72 11.16 18.30 -9.87
CA LEU A 72 11.14 18.01 -11.31
C LEU A 72 10.82 19.26 -12.14
N ASP A 73 9.81 20.03 -11.74
CA ASP A 73 9.38 21.26 -12.43
C ASP A 73 10.45 22.36 -12.39
N ALA A 74 11.33 22.33 -11.38
CA ALA A 74 12.44 23.26 -11.27
C ALA A 74 13.58 22.98 -12.28
N ILE A 75 13.65 21.78 -12.89
CA ILE A 75 14.72 21.43 -13.83
C ILE A 75 14.56 22.23 -15.12
N GLN A 76 15.51 23.14 -15.36
CA GLN A 76 15.55 23.92 -16.58
C GLN A 76 16.16 23.13 -17.74
N PRO A 77 15.62 23.28 -18.97
CA PRO A 77 16.24 22.73 -20.17
C PRO A 77 17.67 23.26 -20.36
N VAL A 78 18.56 22.42 -20.90
CA VAL A 78 19.92 22.83 -21.27
C VAL A 78 19.88 23.46 -22.65
N SER A 79 20.31 24.73 -22.76
CA SER A 79 20.49 25.38 -24.06
C SER A 79 21.54 24.64 -24.89
N GLN A 80 21.21 24.35 -26.15
CA GLN A 80 22.12 23.72 -27.10
C GLN A 80 23.00 24.72 -27.84
N GLU A 81 22.64 26.00 -27.79
CA GLU A 81 23.25 27.07 -28.58
C GLU A 81 24.79 27.15 -28.40
N PRO A 82 25.37 27.03 -27.19
CA PRO A 82 26.84 27.05 -27.06
C PRO A 82 27.51 25.89 -27.79
N ALA A 83 26.96 24.67 -27.68
CA ALA A 83 27.51 23.51 -28.38
C ALA A 83 27.38 23.64 -29.90
N GLU A 84 26.26 24.16 -30.39
CA GLU A 84 26.05 24.42 -31.83
C GLU A 84 27.06 25.44 -32.37
N ARG A 85 27.30 26.54 -31.64
CA ARG A 85 28.32 27.53 -32.00
C ARG A 85 29.74 26.94 -31.95
N GLY A 86 30.04 26.17 -30.90
CA GLY A 86 31.33 25.50 -30.73
C GLY A 86 31.60 24.49 -31.87
N ASP A 87 30.66 23.61 -32.17
CA ASP A 87 30.75 22.65 -33.30
C ASP A 87 30.93 23.37 -34.63
N ALA A 88 30.15 24.41 -34.91
CA ALA A 88 30.28 25.19 -36.14
C ALA A 88 31.67 25.85 -36.27
N SER A 89 32.20 26.43 -35.19
CA SER A 89 33.55 27.02 -35.18
C SER A 89 34.63 25.97 -35.38
N LEU A 90 34.52 24.80 -34.75
CA LEU A 90 35.47 23.70 -34.91
C LEU A 90 35.46 23.15 -36.35
N ARG A 91 34.29 22.97 -36.95
CA ARG A 91 34.16 22.56 -38.36
C ARG A 91 34.81 23.55 -39.31
N ALA A 92 34.50 24.84 -39.16
CA ALA A 92 35.08 25.88 -39.99
C ALA A 92 36.62 25.92 -39.89
N TRP A 93 37.16 25.74 -38.68
CA TRP A 93 38.60 25.67 -38.45
C TRP A 93 39.25 24.48 -39.19
N VAL A 94 38.62 23.30 -39.14
CA VAL A 94 39.08 22.09 -39.86
C VAL A 94 39.03 22.29 -41.37
N GLU A 95 37.91 22.79 -41.90
CA GLU A 95 37.70 22.99 -43.34
C GLU A 95 38.64 24.03 -43.95
N ALA A 96 38.96 25.08 -43.19
CA ALA A 96 39.88 26.12 -43.64
C ALA A 96 41.35 25.66 -43.71
N GLY A 97 41.68 24.46 -43.19
CA GLY A 97 43.08 24.03 -43.04
C GLY A 97 43.90 25.01 -42.20
N ALA A 98 43.25 25.66 -41.22
CA ALA A 98 43.83 26.77 -40.49
C ALA A 98 45.12 26.36 -39.77
N PRO A 99 46.19 27.18 -39.84
CA PRO A 99 47.44 26.87 -39.18
C PRO A 99 47.26 26.80 -37.65
N VAL A 100 47.92 25.82 -37.01
CA VAL A 100 47.94 25.64 -35.55
C VAL A 100 48.91 26.68 -34.94
N ASP A 101 48.56 27.95 -35.07
CA ASP A 101 49.24 29.04 -34.36
C ASP A 101 48.59 29.29 -32.98
N ALA A 102 49.20 30.18 -32.19
CA ALA A 102 48.73 30.43 -30.83
C ALA A 102 47.28 30.95 -30.78
N ALA A 103 46.83 31.72 -31.79
CA ALA A 103 45.47 32.24 -31.85
C ALA A 103 44.47 31.15 -32.24
N GLY A 104 44.81 30.32 -33.22
CA GLY A 104 44.00 29.17 -33.63
C GLY A 104 43.83 28.14 -32.49
N VAL A 105 44.87 27.91 -31.69
CA VAL A 105 44.77 27.02 -30.52
C VAL A 105 43.78 27.54 -29.48
N VAL A 106 43.79 28.85 -29.20
CA VAL A 106 42.83 29.47 -28.27
C VAL A 106 41.40 29.32 -28.79
N GLN A 107 41.17 29.62 -30.07
CA GLN A 107 39.85 29.49 -30.69
C GLN A 107 39.31 28.05 -30.62
N VAL A 108 40.14 27.05 -30.92
CA VAL A 108 39.75 25.63 -30.83
C VAL A 108 39.44 25.24 -29.39
N HIS A 109 40.24 25.72 -28.44
CA HIS A 109 40.01 25.42 -27.02
C HIS A 109 38.67 26.01 -26.53
N GLU A 110 38.40 27.29 -26.83
CA GLU A 110 37.14 27.92 -26.42
C GLU A 110 35.93 27.22 -27.03
N ALA A 111 35.98 26.92 -28.33
CA ALA A 111 34.91 26.21 -29.02
C ALA A 111 34.69 24.78 -28.49
N ALA A 112 35.76 24.07 -28.11
CA ALA A 112 35.67 22.76 -27.48
C ALA A 112 35.08 22.82 -26.07
N GLU A 113 35.40 23.85 -25.29
CA GLU A 113 34.84 24.04 -23.95
C GLU A 113 33.36 24.44 -23.98
N ASP A 114 32.90 25.17 -25.00
CA ASP A 114 31.48 25.43 -25.23
C ASP A 114 30.69 24.12 -25.41
N VAL A 115 31.19 23.20 -26.25
CA VAL A 115 30.59 21.86 -26.43
C VAL A 115 30.64 21.06 -25.13
N ARG A 116 31.79 21.04 -24.46
CA ARG A 116 31.99 20.29 -23.22
C ARG A 116 31.07 20.77 -22.09
N THR A 117 30.85 22.07 -22.00
CA THR A 117 29.98 22.68 -20.99
C THR A 117 28.55 22.19 -21.15
N VAL A 118 28.01 22.24 -22.38
CA VAL A 118 26.66 21.74 -22.67
C VAL A 118 26.54 20.24 -22.39
N ALA A 119 27.53 19.44 -22.77
CA ALA A 119 27.55 18.01 -22.48
C ALA A 119 27.54 17.72 -20.97
N SER A 120 28.37 18.45 -20.21
CA SER A 120 28.44 18.34 -18.74
C SER A 120 27.12 18.76 -18.09
N ASP A 121 26.51 19.83 -18.61
CA ASP A 121 25.21 20.29 -18.15
C ASP A 121 24.13 19.23 -18.39
N GLN A 122 24.04 18.67 -19.59
CA GLN A 122 23.11 17.59 -19.92
C GLN A 122 23.31 16.38 -19.02
N GLU A 123 24.55 15.93 -18.81
CA GLU A 123 24.85 14.81 -17.92
C GLU A 123 24.31 15.06 -16.51
N ASN A 124 24.52 16.28 -15.98
CA ASN A 124 24.02 16.65 -14.67
C ASN A 124 22.47 16.62 -14.61
N ARG A 125 21.76 17.07 -15.66
CA ARG A 125 20.28 17.02 -15.68
C ARG A 125 19.79 15.58 -15.82
N LEU A 126 20.41 14.76 -16.66
CA LEU A 126 20.08 13.34 -16.80
C LEU A 126 20.23 12.61 -15.46
N ARG A 127 21.33 12.87 -14.74
CA ARG A 127 21.54 12.33 -13.39
C ARG A 127 20.42 12.78 -12.45
N ARG A 128 20.07 14.06 -12.47
CA ARG A 128 19.02 14.61 -11.62
C ARG A 128 17.64 13.99 -11.88
N TYR A 129 17.25 13.82 -13.15
CA TYR A 129 16.01 13.12 -13.50
C TYR A 129 16.01 11.69 -12.98
N LYS A 130 17.12 10.96 -13.13
CA LYS A 130 17.26 9.60 -12.62
C LYS A 130 17.10 9.55 -11.10
N GLU A 131 17.74 10.46 -10.36
CA GLU A 131 17.63 10.53 -8.90
C GLU A 131 16.19 10.74 -8.44
N LEU A 132 15.46 11.66 -9.07
CA LEU A 132 14.06 11.94 -8.73
C LEU A 132 13.13 10.77 -9.08
N ALA A 133 13.40 10.06 -10.18
CA ALA A 133 12.67 8.85 -10.54
C ALA A 133 12.88 7.73 -9.50
N LEU A 134 14.12 7.54 -9.04
CA LEU A 134 14.42 6.58 -7.96
C LEU A 134 13.76 6.99 -6.64
N ALA A 135 13.81 8.28 -6.28
CA ALA A 135 13.13 8.77 -5.07
C ALA A 135 11.61 8.56 -5.13
N THR A 136 11.01 8.72 -6.31
CA THR A 136 9.57 8.45 -6.54
C THR A 136 9.26 6.97 -6.35
N HIS A 137 10.11 6.09 -6.88
CA HIS A 137 10.01 4.65 -6.68
C HIS A 137 10.11 4.29 -5.19
N ASP A 138 11.07 4.87 -4.46
CA ASP A 138 11.26 4.57 -3.04
C ASP A 138 10.10 5.06 -2.19
N ALA A 139 9.56 6.25 -2.49
CA ALA A 139 8.34 6.77 -1.86
C ALA A 139 7.16 5.82 -2.09
N PHE A 140 7.01 5.30 -3.32
CA PHE A 140 6.00 4.29 -3.64
C PHE A 140 6.22 2.99 -2.86
N GLN A 141 7.45 2.50 -2.75
CA GLN A 141 7.76 1.28 -2.00
C GLN A 141 7.44 1.45 -0.51
N ALA A 142 7.75 2.60 0.08
CA ALA A 142 7.40 2.92 1.46
C ALA A 142 5.88 2.93 1.66
N ALA A 143 5.16 3.64 0.78
CA ALA A 143 3.69 3.71 0.82
C ALA A 143 3.02 2.35 0.58
N ARG A 144 3.64 1.45 -0.19
CA ARG A 144 3.13 0.09 -0.43
C ARG A 144 3.44 -0.85 0.74
N GLY A 145 4.64 -0.79 1.32
CA GLY A 145 5.07 -1.75 2.36
C GLY A 145 5.02 -3.21 1.86
N SER A 146 4.54 -4.13 2.72
CA SER A 146 4.46 -5.58 2.43
C SER A 146 3.28 -6.01 1.54
N ARG A 147 2.50 -5.05 1.03
CA ARG A 147 1.25 -5.28 0.29
C ARG A 147 1.45 -5.72 -1.15
N ALA A 148 0.53 -6.55 -1.65
CA ALA A 148 0.62 -7.27 -2.91
C ALA A 148 0.07 -6.48 -4.11
N TRP A 149 0.30 -5.16 -4.18
CA TRP A 149 -0.33 -4.27 -5.19
C TRP A 149 0.00 -4.61 -6.64
N LEU A 150 1.20 -5.14 -6.90
CA LEU A 150 1.75 -5.33 -8.25
C LEU A 150 1.97 -6.80 -8.61
N VAL A 151 1.21 -7.73 -8.02
CA VAL A 151 1.31 -9.15 -8.37
C VAL A 151 0.59 -9.43 -9.69
N ALA A 152 1.36 -9.74 -10.73
CA ALA A 152 0.83 -10.14 -12.03
C ALA A 152 0.05 -11.46 -11.95
N GLU A 153 -0.94 -11.64 -12.85
CA GLU A 153 -1.88 -12.77 -12.79
C GLU A 153 -1.17 -14.14 -12.88
N ASP A 154 -0.17 -14.25 -13.75
CA ASP A 154 0.66 -15.44 -13.94
C ASP A 154 1.53 -15.77 -12.72
N GLN A 155 1.79 -14.80 -11.85
CA GLN A 155 2.57 -14.95 -10.62
C GLN A 155 1.72 -15.33 -9.40
N LYS A 156 0.39 -15.23 -9.48
CA LYS A 156 -0.51 -15.50 -8.33
C LYS A 156 -0.46 -16.96 -7.89
N ALA A 157 -0.59 -17.91 -8.81
CA ALA A 157 -0.57 -19.35 -8.47
C ALA A 157 0.79 -19.80 -7.86
N PRO A 158 1.95 -19.46 -8.45
CA PRO A 158 3.25 -19.73 -7.83
C PRO A 158 3.41 -19.10 -6.43
N LEU A 159 2.84 -17.90 -6.22
CA LEU A 159 2.86 -17.23 -4.93
C LEU A 159 1.98 -17.95 -3.89
N ILE A 160 0.77 -18.38 -4.28
CA ILE A 160 -0.11 -19.19 -3.42
C ILE A 160 0.61 -20.45 -2.94
N ASP A 161 1.28 -21.17 -3.84
CA ASP A 161 2.04 -22.39 -3.47
C ASP A 161 3.18 -22.11 -2.48
N ARG A 162 3.87 -20.98 -2.67
CA ARG A 162 4.93 -20.56 -1.76
C ARG A 162 4.37 -20.21 -0.38
N LEU A 163 3.31 -19.41 -0.33
CA LEU A 163 2.63 -19.03 0.91
C LEU A 163 2.06 -20.26 1.63
N ARG A 164 1.50 -21.22 0.88
CA ARG A 164 0.99 -22.49 1.42
C ARG A 164 2.08 -23.28 2.14
N ARG A 165 3.27 -23.39 1.53
CA ARG A 165 4.43 -24.05 2.14
C ARG A 165 4.95 -23.28 3.35
N GLN A 166 5.08 -21.96 3.22
CA GLN A 166 5.62 -21.09 4.27
C GLN A 166 4.77 -21.11 5.55
N TYR A 167 3.44 -21.10 5.40
CA TYR A 167 2.52 -21.00 6.53
C TYR A 167 1.80 -22.30 6.87
N GLN A 168 2.24 -23.44 6.33
CA GLN A 168 1.56 -24.74 6.45
C GLN A 168 1.14 -25.09 7.88
N ALA A 169 1.99 -24.77 8.88
CA ALA A 169 1.74 -25.06 10.29
C ALA A 169 0.58 -24.25 10.90
N TRP A 170 0.23 -23.11 10.31
CA TRP A 170 -0.79 -22.19 10.83
C TRP A 170 -1.97 -21.96 9.89
N LEU A 171 -1.97 -22.58 8.71
CA LEU A 171 -3.10 -22.47 7.79
C LEU A 171 -4.38 -22.95 8.49
N PRO A 172 -5.47 -22.19 8.39
CA PRO A 172 -6.74 -22.62 8.94
C PRO A 172 -7.29 -23.81 8.15
N PRO A 173 -8.25 -24.56 8.71
CA PRO A 173 -8.94 -25.62 8.00
C PRO A 173 -9.59 -25.12 6.70
N GLU A 174 -9.72 -26.01 5.71
CA GLU A 174 -10.47 -25.68 4.49
C GLU A 174 -11.96 -25.45 4.81
N PRO A 175 -12.65 -24.55 4.06
CA PRO A 175 -12.16 -23.80 2.90
C PRO A 175 -11.38 -22.52 3.24
N ALA A 176 -11.30 -22.15 4.53
CA ALA A 176 -10.67 -20.90 4.94
C ALA A 176 -9.18 -20.84 4.57
N GLY A 177 -8.48 -21.98 4.56
CA GLY A 177 -7.08 -22.08 4.18
C GLY A 177 -6.82 -21.59 2.77
N SER A 178 -7.53 -22.15 1.79
CA SER A 178 -7.39 -21.74 0.40
C SER A 178 -7.89 -20.30 0.15
N LYS A 179 -9.01 -19.90 0.76
CA LYS A 179 -9.52 -18.52 0.66
C LYS A 179 -8.53 -17.49 1.20
N ALA A 180 -7.87 -17.78 2.32
CA ALA A 180 -6.92 -16.84 2.94
C ALA A 180 -5.73 -16.61 2.01
N LEU A 181 -5.21 -17.68 1.37
CA LEU A 181 -4.14 -17.57 0.39
C LEU A 181 -4.56 -16.77 -0.85
N GLU A 182 -5.78 -16.98 -1.36
CA GLU A 182 -6.33 -16.19 -2.47
C GLU A 182 -6.45 -14.71 -2.11
N TRP A 183 -6.90 -14.38 -0.92
CA TRP A 183 -7.06 -12.99 -0.48
C TRP A 183 -5.71 -12.30 -0.20
N LEU A 184 -4.71 -13.04 0.28
CA LEU A 184 -3.34 -12.53 0.46
C LEU A 184 -2.73 -12.10 -0.88
N VAL A 185 -2.93 -12.86 -1.97
CA VAL A 185 -2.40 -12.49 -3.30
C VAL A 185 -3.22 -11.42 -4.02
N ARG A 186 -4.42 -11.11 -3.52
CA ARG A 186 -5.31 -10.05 -4.02
C ARG A 186 -5.25 -8.75 -3.21
N ASP A 187 -4.36 -8.69 -2.22
CA ASP A 187 -4.20 -7.55 -1.31
C ASP A 187 -5.42 -7.26 -0.41
N SER A 188 -6.32 -8.23 -0.25
CA SER A 188 -7.45 -8.13 0.68
C SER A 188 -7.08 -8.59 2.10
N LEU A 189 -5.97 -9.31 2.23
CA LEU A 189 -5.34 -9.66 3.50
C LEU A 189 -3.84 -9.34 3.45
N HIS A 190 -3.25 -9.11 4.63
CA HIS A 190 -1.82 -8.93 4.79
C HIS A 190 -1.31 -9.73 5.99
N ILE A 191 -0.05 -10.14 5.97
CA ILE A 191 0.61 -10.72 7.14
C ILE A 191 1.32 -9.60 7.88
N ALA A 192 1.11 -9.53 9.20
CA ALA A 192 1.85 -8.62 10.05
C ALA A 192 3.35 -8.94 10.04
N ASP A 193 4.20 -7.92 10.03
CA ASP A 193 5.66 -8.10 10.01
C ASP A 193 6.22 -8.74 11.29
N ALA A 194 5.50 -8.61 12.41
CA ALA A 194 5.86 -9.22 13.70
C ALA A 194 4.90 -10.39 14.01
N PRO A 195 5.39 -11.64 14.04
CA PRO A 195 4.58 -12.78 14.47
C PRO A 195 4.26 -12.70 15.97
N LEU A 196 3.28 -13.51 16.40
CA LEU A 196 3.03 -13.76 17.81
C LEU A 196 4.26 -14.39 18.49
N SER A 197 4.28 -14.39 19.82
CA SER A 197 5.36 -14.99 20.61
C SER A 197 5.57 -16.49 20.35
N ASP A 198 4.55 -17.18 19.83
CA ASP A 198 4.57 -18.58 19.40
C ASP A 198 4.96 -18.77 17.92
N GLY A 199 5.34 -17.68 17.23
CA GLY A 199 5.70 -17.67 15.81
C GLY A 199 4.50 -17.60 14.85
N GLN A 200 3.26 -17.61 15.34
CA GLN A 200 2.08 -17.58 14.49
C GLN A 200 1.89 -16.21 13.81
N PRO A 201 1.60 -16.18 12.49
CA PRO A 201 1.30 -14.93 11.79
C PRO A 201 -0.06 -14.37 12.19
N HIS A 202 -0.11 -13.05 12.38
CA HIS A 202 -1.37 -12.31 12.35
C HIS A 202 -1.76 -11.99 10.92
N VAL A 203 -3.01 -12.29 10.59
CA VAL A 203 -3.63 -11.88 9.34
C VAL A 203 -4.38 -10.59 9.60
N LEU A 204 -4.05 -9.58 8.80
CA LEU A 204 -4.59 -8.24 8.86
C LEU A 204 -5.53 -8.02 7.68
N PHE A 205 -6.73 -7.54 7.95
CA PHE A 205 -7.70 -7.16 6.94
C PHE A 205 -7.49 -5.69 6.54
N SER A 206 -7.83 -5.36 5.29
CA SER A 206 -7.67 -4.00 4.75
C SER A 206 -8.49 -2.95 5.51
N ASP A 207 -9.62 -3.37 6.08
CA ASP A 207 -10.55 -2.57 6.92
C ASP A 207 -10.16 -2.54 8.42
N GLY A 208 -9.01 -3.14 8.77
CA GLY A 208 -8.40 -2.99 10.08
C GLY A 208 -8.58 -4.18 11.03
N GLY A 209 -9.33 -5.23 10.67
CA GLY A 209 -9.39 -6.44 11.48
C GLY A 209 -8.03 -7.15 11.60
N ALA A 210 -7.87 -7.92 12.67
CA ALA A 210 -6.66 -8.69 12.91
C ALA A 210 -7.01 -10.04 13.54
N ILE A 211 -6.76 -11.13 12.83
CA ILE A 211 -7.08 -12.49 13.29
C ILE A 211 -5.83 -13.37 13.18
N PRO A 212 -5.45 -14.14 14.23
CA PRO A 212 -4.39 -15.12 14.10
C PRO A 212 -4.71 -16.13 13.00
N MET A 213 -3.75 -16.45 12.13
CA MET A 213 -4.03 -17.24 10.91
C MET A 213 -4.75 -18.57 11.19
N SER A 214 -4.36 -19.31 12.24
CA SER A 214 -4.97 -20.60 12.59
C SER A 214 -6.44 -20.48 13.05
N LYS A 215 -6.82 -19.28 13.48
CA LYS A 215 -8.16 -18.97 13.99
C LYS A 215 -9.11 -18.51 12.89
N LEU A 216 -8.64 -18.24 11.67
CA LEU A 216 -9.53 -17.87 10.57
C LEU A 216 -10.54 -18.98 10.27
N ARG A 217 -11.79 -18.57 10.06
CA ARG A 217 -12.88 -19.38 9.54
C ARG A 217 -13.54 -18.60 8.41
N TRP A 218 -14.16 -19.31 7.47
CA TRP A 218 -14.81 -18.72 6.30
C TRP A 218 -16.31 -18.92 6.41
N SER A 219 -17.09 -17.85 6.21
CA SER A 219 -18.53 -17.92 6.02
C SER A 219 -18.85 -17.69 4.55
N GLU A 220 -19.42 -18.70 3.89
CA GLU A 220 -19.92 -18.55 2.51
C GLU A 220 -21.09 -17.57 2.44
N GLU A 221 -21.91 -17.51 3.50
CA GLU A 221 -23.06 -16.61 3.57
C GLU A 221 -22.64 -15.14 3.59
N LEU A 222 -21.59 -14.82 4.34
CA LEU A 222 -21.06 -13.45 4.45
C LEU A 222 -20.04 -13.12 3.36
N GLY A 223 -19.51 -14.15 2.69
CA GLY A 223 -18.35 -14.01 1.81
C GLY A 223 -17.13 -13.40 2.52
N ASN A 224 -16.98 -13.62 3.83
CA ASN A 224 -15.90 -13.04 4.63
C ASN A 224 -15.43 -14.01 5.73
N PHE A 225 -14.32 -13.66 6.37
CA PHE A 225 -13.73 -14.41 7.47
C PHE A 225 -14.27 -14.00 8.83
N TYR A 226 -14.17 -14.92 9.78
CA TYR A 226 -14.41 -14.65 11.20
C TYR A 226 -13.44 -15.47 12.06
N PRO A 227 -13.21 -15.11 13.33
CA PRO A 227 -12.33 -15.85 14.20
C PRO A 227 -13.06 -17.05 14.83
N ALA A 228 -12.35 -18.16 14.99
CA ALA A 228 -12.88 -19.37 15.60
C ALA A 228 -13.45 -19.07 17.00
N GLY A 229 -14.73 -19.40 17.21
CA GLY A 229 -15.46 -19.15 18.46
C GLY A 229 -16.26 -17.84 18.47
N ALA A 230 -16.19 -17.02 17.42
CA ALA A 230 -17.02 -15.83 17.22
C ALA A 230 -17.72 -15.91 15.86
N GLU A 231 -18.41 -17.02 15.61
CA GLU A 231 -19.21 -17.17 14.40
C GLU A 231 -20.31 -16.09 14.39
N PRO A 232 -20.31 -15.19 13.39
CA PRO A 232 -21.32 -14.15 13.30
C PRO A 232 -22.69 -14.77 12.99
N GLY A 233 -23.75 -14.18 13.54
CA GLY A 233 -25.10 -14.65 13.21
C GLY A 233 -25.45 -14.39 11.73
N PRO A 234 -26.24 -15.28 11.10
CA PRO A 234 -26.53 -15.24 9.66
C PRO A 234 -27.32 -13.99 9.21
N THR A 235 -27.97 -13.32 10.16
CA THR A 235 -28.90 -12.22 9.92
C THR A 235 -28.32 -10.84 10.17
N GLY A 236 -27.09 -10.73 10.67
CA GLY A 236 -26.48 -9.44 11.05
C GLY A 236 -26.52 -8.40 9.92
N GLU A 237 -26.23 -8.83 8.68
CA GLU A 237 -26.23 -7.94 7.53
C GLU A 237 -27.60 -7.34 7.20
N ARG A 238 -28.70 -7.99 7.62
CA ARG A 238 -30.07 -7.51 7.41
C ARG A 238 -30.36 -6.23 8.21
N PHE A 239 -29.50 -5.89 9.16
CA PHE A 239 -29.58 -4.68 9.97
C PHE A 239 -28.67 -3.56 9.44
N ARG A 240 -28.11 -3.70 8.23
CA ARG A 240 -27.37 -2.62 7.54
C ARG A 240 -28.34 -1.56 7.00
N GLY A 241 -27.95 -0.29 7.12
CA GLY A 241 -28.76 0.89 6.73
C GLY A 241 -29.19 1.75 7.93
N ARG A 242 -29.40 3.06 7.70
CA ARG A 242 -29.94 3.98 8.73
C ARG A 242 -31.45 3.81 8.94
N ASP A 243 -32.14 3.35 7.91
CA ASP A 243 -33.59 3.21 7.87
C ASP A 243 -34.04 1.75 7.97
N SER A 244 -33.29 0.89 8.69
CA SER A 244 -33.77 -0.48 8.94
C SER A 244 -35.08 -0.37 9.74
N THR A 245 -36.21 -0.45 9.06
CA THR A 245 -37.56 -0.32 9.61
C THR A 245 -37.94 -1.56 10.41
N TYR A 246 -37.14 -1.91 11.41
CA TYR A 246 -37.52 -2.85 12.46
C TYR A 246 -38.29 -2.06 13.50
N HIS A 247 -39.58 -1.95 13.25
CA HIS A 247 -40.54 -1.22 14.07
C HIS A 247 -40.50 -1.68 15.53
N ARG A 248 -40.66 -0.68 16.40
CA ARG A 248 -41.17 -0.76 17.79
C ARG A 248 -42.02 -2.02 17.98
N GLY A 249 -41.58 -2.90 18.88
CA GLY A 249 -42.45 -3.95 19.41
C GLY A 249 -43.72 -3.36 20.03
N PRO A 250 -44.80 -4.15 20.16
CA PRO A 250 -46.04 -3.68 20.76
C PRO A 250 -45.77 -3.24 22.21
N GLN A 251 -46.29 -2.05 22.55
CA GLN A 251 -46.31 -1.50 23.91
C GLN A 251 -47.18 -2.34 24.85
#